data_AF-X0XRR2-F1
#
_entry.id   AF-X0XRR2-F1
#
_cell.length_a   1.000
_cell.length_b   1.000
_cell.length_c   1.000
_cell.angle_alpha   90.00
_cell.angle_beta   90.00
_cell.angle_gamma   90.00
#
_symmetry.space_group_name_H-M   'P 1'
#
loop_
_entity.id
_entity.type
_entity.pdbx_description
1 polymer ?
#
loop_
_entity_poly.entity_id
_entity_poly.type
_entity_poly.pdbx_seq_one_letter_code
_entity_poly.pdbx_strand_id
1 'polypeptide(L)'
;PEGMYTHSKSDKTIRIHGGGQIQYFGIDDSQKIGSYGFTGCAIDEAVELDENDWRWISGRCRIIVPDIKHQIYAACNPGSPSHFLARRFGLAPDQPIEPNCEVIQTKSMDNI
;
A
#
# COMPACT_ATOMS: atom_id res chain seq x y z
N PRO A 1 -4.02 20.91 -5.12
CA PRO A 1 -4.04 22.38 -5.26
C PRO A 1 -3.08 23.03 -4.25
N GLU A 2 -2.36 24.06 -4.67
CA GLU A 2 -1.51 24.84 -3.77
C GLU A 2 -2.35 25.37 -2.60
N GLY A 3 -1.85 25.21 -1.37
CA GLY A 3 -2.53 25.67 -0.15
C GLY A 3 -3.56 24.73 0.48
N MET A 4 -3.71 23.47 0.02
CA MET A 4 -4.66 22.51 0.61
C MET A 4 -4.03 21.49 1.58
N TYR A 5 -2.71 21.56 1.77
CA TYR A 5 -1.98 20.69 2.68
C TYR A 5 -0.72 21.36 3.22
N THR A 6 -0.18 20.80 4.29
CA THR A 6 1.15 21.15 4.83
C THR A 6 2.05 19.94 4.74
N HIS A 7 3.27 20.10 4.21
CA HIS A 7 4.27 19.02 4.10
C HIS A 7 5.45 19.26 5.04
N SER A 8 5.76 18.26 5.86
CA SER A 8 6.99 18.20 6.64
C SER A 8 7.90 17.12 6.08
N LYS A 9 9.06 17.52 5.54
CA LYS A 9 10.07 16.59 5.03
C LYS A 9 10.79 15.83 6.15
N SER A 10 11.07 16.49 7.28
CA SER A 10 11.75 15.89 8.43
C SER A 10 10.91 14.78 9.05
N ASP A 11 9.62 15.03 9.19
CA ASP A 11 8.69 14.10 9.85
C ASP A 11 8.07 13.11 8.86
N LYS A 12 8.34 13.33 7.56
CA LYS A 12 7.78 12.56 6.44
C LYS A 12 6.25 12.52 6.45
N THR A 13 5.63 13.68 6.68
CA THR A 13 4.17 13.82 6.77
C THR A 13 3.61 14.82 5.78
N ILE A 14 2.45 14.50 5.21
CA ILE A 14 1.60 15.43 4.46
C ILE A 14 0.28 15.52 5.21
N ARG A 15 -0.06 16.70 5.74
CA ARG A 15 -1.31 16.93 6.47
C ARG A 15 -2.30 17.66 5.58
N ILE A 16 -3.46 17.06 5.35
CA ILE A 16 -4.50 17.63 4.48
C ILE A 16 -5.31 18.62 5.31
N HIS A 17 -5.54 19.84 4.78
CA HIS A 17 -6.38 20.82 5.44
C HIS A 17 -7.84 20.36 5.41
N GLY A 18 -8.51 20.40 6.55
CA GLY A 18 -9.85 19.80 6.71
C GLY A 18 -9.85 18.36 7.26
N GLY A 19 -8.67 17.74 7.41
CA GLY A 19 -8.51 16.45 8.10
C GLY A 19 -7.80 15.40 7.26
N GLY A 20 -7.19 14.44 7.95
CA GLY A 20 -6.37 13.39 7.33
C GLY A 20 -4.89 13.74 7.25
N GLN A 21 -4.08 12.69 7.17
CA GLN A 21 -2.63 12.78 7.09
C GLN A 21 -2.10 11.58 6.32
N ILE A 22 -1.11 11.82 5.47
CA ILE A 22 -0.30 10.78 4.85
C ILE A 22 1.04 10.78 5.58
N GLN A 23 1.42 9.62 6.10
CA GLN A 23 2.76 9.37 6.63
C GLN A 23 3.49 8.50 5.61
N TYR A 24 4.65 8.95 5.11
CA TYR A 24 5.46 8.18 4.16
C TYR A 24 6.76 7.70 4.81
N PHE A 25 7.23 6.52 4.43
CA PHE A 25 8.43 5.89 4.94
C PHE A 25 8.86 4.74 4.03
N GLY A 26 10.13 4.32 4.15
CA GLY A 26 10.60 3.04 3.63
C GLY A 26 10.40 1.95 4.68
N ILE A 27 10.26 0.70 4.23
CA ILE A 27 10.09 -0.48 5.10
C ILE A 27 11.41 -0.93 5.75
N ASP A 28 12.53 -0.41 5.27
CA ASP A 28 13.88 -0.62 5.81
C ASP A 28 14.02 -0.23 7.30
N ASP A 29 13.18 0.68 7.81
CA ASP A 29 13.16 1.10 9.22
C ASP A 29 11.82 0.73 9.90
N SER A 30 11.50 -0.57 9.92
CA SER A 30 10.24 -1.10 10.46
C SER A 30 10.01 -0.82 11.95
N GLN A 31 11.06 -0.51 12.71
CA GLN A 31 10.94 -0.20 14.14
C GLN A 31 10.22 1.13 14.39
N LYS A 32 10.41 2.14 13.54
CA LYS A 32 9.74 3.44 13.69
C LYS A 32 8.25 3.36 13.42
N ILE A 33 7.81 2.39 12.63
CA ILE A 33 6.43 2.29 12.15
C ILE A 33 5.56 1.35 13.01
N GLY A 34 6.17 0.61 13.94
CA GLY A 34 5.49 -0.37 14.78
C GLY A 34 4.43 0.17 15.74
N SER A 35 4.42 1.47 16.03
CA SER A 35 3.40 2.08 16.89
C SER A 35 2.23 2.68 16.09
N TYR A 36 2.41 2.94 14.80
CA TYR A 36 1.40 3.61 13.99
C TYR A 36 0.18 2.72 13.74
N GLY A 37 -0.96 3.38 13.57
CA GLY A 37 -2.15 2.82 12.96
C GLY A 37 -2.51 3.67 11.74
N PHE A 38 -3.04 3.04 10.71
CA PHE A 38 -3.50 3.69 9.48
C PHE A 38 -4.92 3.24 9.15
N THR A 39 -5.63 4.07 8.39
CA THR A 39 -6.91 3.69 7.77
C THR A 39 -6.69 2.87 6.50
N GLY A 40 -5.53 3.00 5.86
CA GLY A 40 -5.10 2.23 4.69
C GLY A 40 -3.62 2.50 4.39
N CYS A 41 -3.04 1.73 3.47
CA CYS A 41 -1.63 1.86 3.10
C CYS A 41 -1.46 1.75 1.58
N ALA A 42 -0.75 2.71 0.97
CA ALA A 42 -0.35 2.63 -0.42
C ALA A 42 1.14 2.23 -0.49
N ILE A 43 1.45 1.21 -1.29
CA ILE A 43 2.78 0.64 -1.44
C ILE A 43 3.21 0.82 -2.89
N ASP A 44 4.34 1.51 -3.07
CA ASP A 44 5.03 1.59 -4.36
C ASP A 44 6.11 0.52 -4.43
N GLU A 45 6.39 0.02 -5.64
CA GLU A 45 7.30 -1.11 -5.90
C GLU A 45 7.07 -2.33 -4.97
N ALA A 46 5.81 -2.72 -4.80
CA ALA A 46 5.41 -3.79 -3.88
C ALA A 46 6.04 -5.18 -4.16
N VAL A 47 6.66 -5.37 -5.33
CA VAL A 47 7.40 -6.59 -5.69
C VAL A 47 8.67 -6.78 -4.85
N GLU A 48 9.16 -5.71 -4.21
CA GLU A 48 10.33 -5.76 -3.31
C GLU A 48 9.98 -6.26 -1.90
N LEU A 49 8.69 -6.43 -1.58
CA LEU A 49 8.25 -6.92 -0.28
C LEU A 49 8.27 -8.43 -0.22
N ASP A 50 8.40 -8.98 0.99
CA ASP A 50 8.02 -10.35 1.24
C ASP A 50 6.59 -10.46 1.82
N GLU A 51 6.10 -11.69 2.00
CA GLU A 51 4.77 -11.92 2.56
C GLU A 51 4.65 -11.48 4.03
N ASN A 52 5.74 -11.50 4.79
CA ASN A 52 5.73 -11.05 6.18
C ASN A 52 5.61 -9.53 6.27
N ASP A 53 6.29 -8.79 5.40
CA ASP A 53 6.13 -7.34 5.27
C ASP A 53 4.67 -7.00 4.99
N TRP A 54 4.07 -7.67 4.00
CA TRP A 54 2.65 -7.47 3.66
C TRP A 54 1.73 -7.72 4.85
N ARG A 55 1.89 -8.85 5.56
CA ARG A 55 1.10 -9.18 6.75
C ARG A 55 1.29 -8.16 7.86
N TRP A 56 2.53 -7.71 8.07
CA TRP A 56 2.86 -6.71 9.08
C TRP A 56 2.18 -5.37 8.77
N ILE A 57 2.24 -4.88 7.52
CA ILE A 57 1.58 -3.64 7.06
C ILE A 57 0.07 -3.77 7.19
N SER A 58 -0.49 -4.90 6.78
CA SER A 58 -1.93 -5.17 6.89
C SER A 58 -2.40 -5.07 8.34
N GLY A 59 -1.59 -5.53 9.30
CA GLY A 59 -1.87 -5.38 10.73
C GLY A 59 -1.85 -3.92 11.23
N ARG A 60 -1.26 -2.99 10.47
CA ARG A 60 -1.28 -1.54 10.77
C ARG A 60 -2.51 -0.83 10.21
N CYS A 61 -3.17 -1.39 9.21
CA CYS A 61 -4.43 -0.87 8.66
C CYS A 61 -5.61 -1.23 9.59
N ARG A 62 -5.67 -0.57 10.75
CA ARG A 62 -6.57 -0.89 11.88
C ARG A 62 -7.39 0.29 12.39
N ILE A 63 -7.13 1.51 11.95
CA ILE A 63 -7.87 2.69 12.40
C ILE A 63 -9.20 2.76 11.67
N ILE A 64 -10.30 2.58 12.40
CA ILE A 64 -11.66 2.65 11.87
C ILE A 64 -12.11 4.11 11.79
N VAL A 65 -12.48 4.54 10.58
CA VAL A 65 -13.15 5.82 10.32
C VAL A 65 -14.42 5.52 9.52
N PRO A 66 -15.57 6.14 9.85
CA PRO A 66 -16.81 5.93 9.09
C PRO A 66 -16.59 6.11 7.58
N ASP A 67 -17.20 5.22 6.79
CA ASP A 67 -17.17 5.22 5.32
C ASP A 67 -15.78 5.00 4.67
N ILE A 68 -14.73 4.76 5.47
CA ILE A 68 -13.40 4.43 4.96
C ILE A 68 -13.12 2.94 5.15
N LYS A 69 -12.93 2.22 4.04
CA LYS A 69 -12.53 0.81 4.07
C LYS A 69 -11.04 0.67 4.36
N HIS A 70 -10.70 -0.27 5.25
CA HIS A 70 -9.31 -0.67 5.45
C HIS A 70 -8.82 -1.46 4.25
N GLN A 71 -7.77 -0.96 3.60
CA GLN A 71 -7.19 -1.65 2.46
C GLN A 71 -5.73 -1.28 2.25
N ILE A 72 -5.01 -2.22 1.65
CA ILE A 72 -3.71 -1.98 1.04
C ILE A 72 -3.94 -1.76 -0.44
N TYR A 73 -3.35 -0.70 -0.97
CA TYR A 73 -3.23 -0.44 -2.41
C TYR A 73 -1.77 -0.64 -2.78
N ALA A 74 -1.48 -1.36 -3.85
CA ALA A 74 -0.12 -1.67 -4.24
C ALA A 74 0.06 -1.52 -5.75
N ALA A 75 1.20 -0.96 -6.15
CA ALA A 75 1.66 -0.92 -7.52
C ALA A 75 3.06 -1.54 -7.59
N CYS A 76 3.34 -2.27 -8.67
CA CYS A 76 4.66 -2.82 -8.94
C CYS A 76 4.81 -3.21 -10.39
N ASN A 77 6.06 -3.30 -10.84
CA ASN A 77 6.39 -3.99 -12.07
C ASN A 77 6.21 -5.52 -11.91
N PRO A 78 6.07 -6.29 -13.01
CA PRO A 78 5.98 -7.75 -12.93
C PRO A 78 7.22 -8.39 -12.29
N GLY A 79 6.98 -9.35 -11.40
CA GLY A 79 8.02 -10.18 -10.78
C GLY A 79 7.88 -11.67 -11.11
N SER A 80 8.50 -12.53 -10.30
CA SER A 80 8.38 -13.99 -10.44
C SER A 80 6.92 -14.46 -10.26
N PRO A 81 6.42 -15.44 -11.05
CA PRO A 81 5.13 -16.08 -10.79
C PRO A 81 5.04 -16.77 -9.41
N SER A 82 6.18 -17.13 -8.81
CA SER A 82 6.23 -17.69 -7.45
C SER A 82 6.09 -16.64 -6.35
N HIS A 83 6.11 -15.35 -6.70
CA HIS A 83 6.01 -14.25 -5.75
C HIS A 83 4.66 -14.25 -5.03
N PHE A 84 4.63 -13.83 -3.76
CA PHE A 84 3.40 -13.89 -2.97
C PHE A 84 2.28 -13.01 -3.57
N LEU A 85 2.62 -11.86 -4.15
CA LEU A 85 1.66 -11.01 -4.86
C LEU A 85 1.06 -11.72 -6.07
N ALA A 86 1.89 -12.39 -6.87
CA ALA A 86 1.40 -13.11 -8.04
C ALA A 86 0.41 -14.22 -7.63
N ARG A 87 0.67 -14.91 -6.52
CA ARG A 87 -0.26 -15.91 -6.00
C ARG A 87 -1.53 -15.30 -5.39
N ARG A 88 -1.37 -14.33 -4.49
CA ARG A 88 -2.48 -13.66 -3.76
C ARG A 88 -3.50 -13.04 -4.72
N PHE A 89 -3.01 -12.41 -5.79
CA PHE A 89 -3.81 -11.69 -6.76
C PHE A 89 -4.11 -12.52 -8.02
N GLY A 90 -3.90 -13.84 -7.99
CA GLY A 90 -4.27 -14.75 -9.09
C GLY A 90 -3.58 -14.48 -10.43
N LEU A 91 -2.36 -13.93 -10.40
CA LEU A 91 -1.51 -13.73 -11.58
C LEU A 91 -0.57 -14.92 -11.84
N ALA A 92 -0.38 -15.78 -10.84
CA ALA A 92 0.35 -17.04 -10.98
C ALA A 92 -0.51 -18.11 -11.70
N PRO A 93 0.10 -19.04 -12.46
CA PRO A 93 -0.64 -20.13 -13.10
C PRO A 93 -1.49 -20.91 -12.11
N ASP A 94 -2.73 -21.23 -12.51
CA ASP A 94 -3.72 -22.02 -11.75
C ASP A 94 -4.05 -21.50 -10.34
N GLN A 95 -3.71 -20.24 -10.03
CA GLN A 95 -3.97 -19.64 -8.74
C GLN A 95 -5.21 -18.73 -8.82
N PRO A 96 -6.30 -19.02 -8.09
CA PRO A 96 -7.43 -18.10 -8.02
C PRO A 96 -7.05 -16.87 -7.19
N ILE A 97 -7.70 -15.74 -7.48
CA ILE A 97 -7.60 -14.52 -6.67
C ILE A 97 -8.10 -14.82 -5.26
N GLU A 98 -7.33 -14.44 -4.24
CA GLU A 98 -7.76 -14.58 -2.84
C GLU A 98 -9.00 -13.70 -2.54
N PRO A 99 -9.85 -14.08 -1.58
CA PRO A 99 -11.00 -13.26 -1.18
C PRO A 99 -10.59 -11.82 -0.83
N ASN A 100 -11.41 -10.85 -1.25
CA ASN A 100 -11.19 -9.41 -1.03
C ASN A 100 -9.92 -8.84 -1.68
N CYS A 101 -9.35 -9.54 -2.66
CA CYS A 101 -8.28 -9.01 -3.51
C CYS A 101 -8.84 -8.64 -4.88
N GLU A 102 -8.33 -7.57 -5.46
CA GLU A 102 -8.61 -7.12 -6.83
C GLU A 102 -7.28 -6.78 -7.50
N VAL A 103 -7.18 -7.04 -8.80
CA VAL A 103 -5.98 -6.76 -9.59
C VAL A 103 -6.34 -6.05 -10.87
N ILE A 104 -5.58 -5.01 -11.18
CA ILE A 104 -5.63 -4.28 -12.45
C ILE A 104 -4.26 -4.44 -13.09
N GLN A 105 -4.23 -4.95 -14.32
CA GLN A 105 -3.00 -5.05 -15.10
C GLN A 105 -3.02 -3.98 -16.18
N THR A 106 -1.98 -3.16 -16.22
CA THR A 106 -1.79 -2.12 -17.22
C THR A 106 -0.47 -2.33 -17.97
N LYS A 107 -0.41 -1.87 -19.20
CA LYS A 107 0.77 -1.85 -20.07
C LYS A 107 1.15 -0.40 -20.37
N SER A 108 2.38 -0.16 -20.81
CA SER A 108 2.82 1.18 -21.21
C SER A 108 1.91 1.83 -22.26
N MET A 109 1.26 1.02 -23.10
CA MET A 109 0.32 1.48 -24.13
C MET A 109 -1.01 2.02 -23.57
N ASP A 110 -1.32 1.77 -22.30
CA ASP A 110 -2.55 2.27 -21.67
C ASP A 110 -2.41 3.73 -21.18
N ASN A 111 -1.19 4.29 -21.20
CA ASN A 111 -0.88 5.65 -20.78
C ASN A 111 -0.91 6.64 -21.97
N ILE A 112 -2.02 6.65 -22.71
CA ILE A 112 -2.24 7.48 -23.91
C ILE A 112 -2.71 8.89 -23.53
#